data_AF-A0A3D2C8H0-F1
#
_entry.id   AF-A0A3D2C8H0-F1
#
_cell.length_a   1.000
_cell.length_b   1.000
_cell.length_c   1.000
_cell.angle_alpha   90.00
_cell.angle_beta   90.00
_cell.angle_gamma   90.00
#
_symmetry.space_group_name_H-M   'P 1'
#
loop_
_entity.id
_entity.type
_entity.pdbx_description
1 polymer ?
#
loop_
_entity_poly.entity_id
_entity_poly.type
_entity_poly.pdbx_seq_one_letter_code
_entity_poly.pdbx_strand_id
1 'polypeptide(L)'
;MEAAAEVEEECEEAFEELEEAYEELEEALEESEQAYDRAIDAGDREAAAEAAEAIDEIEEELEEIEEIAEEVGEECEEAIEELDEAWGEVEEECEELFEEIEEECEDMWEDEDWDEGDREEGDREEGDREEDDREEDDREEDDREE
;
A
#
# COMPACT_ATOMS: atom_id res chain seq x y z
N MET A 1 3.46 2.66 6.41
CA MET A 1 2.66 1.86 5.46
C MET A 1 1.17 2.15 5.55
N GLU A 2 0.53 2.21 6.73
CA GLU A 2 -0.92 2.50 6.82
C GLU A 2 -1.30 3.87 6.21
N ALA A 3 -0.50 4.93 6.48
CA ALA A 3 -0.73 6.25 5.91
C ALA A 3 -0.53 6.33 4.37
N ALA A 4 0.36 5.51 3.80
CA ALA A 4 0.55 5.47 2.34
C ALA A 4 -0.68 4.87 1.66
N ALA A 5 -1.18 3.76 2.22
CA ALA A 5 -2.36 3.08 1.73
C ALA A 5 -3.63 3.93 1.89
N GLU A 6 -3.72 4.74 2.95
CA GLU A 6 -4.83 5.67 3.15
C GLU A 6 -4.84 6.78 2.09
N VAL A 7 -3.67 7.37 1.78
CA VAL A 7 -3.56 8.37 0.70
C VAL A 7 -3.89 7.75 -0.66
N GLU A 8 -3.38 6.55 -0.95
CA GLU A 8 -3.69 5.83 -2.19
C GLU A 8 -5.19 5.54 -2.32
N GLU A 9 -5.85 5.11 -1.23
CA GLU A 9 -7.30 4.87 -1.19
C GLU A 9 -8.10 6.16 -1.40
N GLU A 10 -7.75 7.26 -0.73
CA GLU A 10 -8.43 8.55 -0.91
C GLU A 10 -8.29 9.08 -2.34
N CYS A 11 -7.12 8.90 -2.96
CA CYS A 11 -6.87 9.26 -4.35
C CYS A 11 -7.68 8.39 -5.32
N GLU A 12 -7.72 7.07 -5.10
CA GLU A 12 -8.55 6.16 -5.90
C GLU A 12 -10.04 6.53 -5.82
N GLU A 13 -10.57 6.77 -4.62
CA GLU A 13 -11.97 7.19 -4.43
C GLU A 13 -12.27 8.51 -5.17
N ALA A 14 -11.37 9.50 -5.09
CA ALA A 14 -11.55 10.77 -5.79
C ALA A 14 -11.57 10.60 -7.31
N PHE A 15 -10.70 9.74 -7.87
CA PHE A 15 -10.69 9.45 -9.30
C PHE A 15 -11.93 8.65 -9.74
N GLU A 16 -12.43 7.73 -8.92
CA GLU A 16 -13.68 7.01 -9.20
C GLU A 16 -14.87 7.99 -9.28
N GLU A 17 -14.98 8.94 -8.34
CA GLU A 17 -16.04 9.96 -8.37
C GLU A 17 -15.96 10.85 -9.63
N LEU A 18 -14.74 11.22 -10.04
CA LEU A 18 -14.52 12.00 -11.27
C LEU A 18 -14.85 11.19 -12.53
N GLU A 19 -14.50 9.91 -12.58
CA GLU A 19 -14.82 9.03 -13.71
C GLU A 19 -16.33 8.86 -13.84
N GLU A 20 -17.05 8.63 -12.73
CA GLU A 20 -18.53 8.54 -12.75
C GLU A 20 -19.18 9.84 -13.26
N ALA A 21 -18.69 11.00 -12.82
CA ALA A 21 -19.20 12.29 -13.27
C ALA A 21 -18.92 12.54 -14.76
N TYR A 22 -17.73 12.15 -15.24
CA TYR A 22 -17.35 12.24 -16.65
C TYR A 22 -18.26 11.36 -17.54
N GLU A 23 -18.50 10.11 -17.13
CA GLU A 23 -19.41 9.20 -17.84
C GLU A 23 -20.84 9.75 -17.92
N GLU A 24 -21.36 10.34 -16.84
CA GLU A 24 -22.70 10.95 -16.83
C GLU A 24 -22.79 12.12 -17.83
N LEU A 25 -21.75 12.96 -17.91
CA LEU A 25 -21.69 14.06 -18.88
C LEU A 25 -21.54 13.57 -20.32
N GLU A 26 -20.75 12.51 -20.59
CA GLU A 26 -20.66 11.92 -21.93
C GLU A 26 -22.03 11.39 -22.40
N GLU A 27 -22.77 10.71 -21.52
CA GLU A 27 -24.13 10.24 -21.85
C GLU A 27 -25.08 11.41 -22.14
N ALA A 28 -25.02 12.48 -21.33
CA ALA A 28 -25.83 13.68 -21.52
C ALA A 28 -25.48 14.42 -22.83
N LEU A 29 -24.19 14.44 -23.20
CA LEU A 29 -23.70 15.00 -24.44
C LEU A 29 -24.28 14.21 -25.63
N GLU A 30 -24.18 12.88 -25.60
CA GLU A 30 -24.72 12.03 -26.67
C GLU A 30 -26.25 12.21 -26.83
N GLU A 31 -26.99 12.33 -25.72
CA GLU A 31 -28.44 12.60 -25.77
C GLU A 31 -28.74 13.97 -26.41
N SER A 32 -27.97 15.00 -26.04
CA SER A 32 -28.13 16.37 -26.53
C SER A 32 -27.79 16.49 -28.01
N GLU A 33 -26.72 15.83 -28.48
CA GLU A 33 -26.38 15.72 -29.90
C GLU A 33 -27.51 15.03 -30.70
N GLN A 34 -28.05 13.93 -30.17
CA GLN A 34 -29.19 13.26 -30.82
C GLN A 34 -30.44 14.14 -30.85
N ALA A 35 -30.69 14.94 -29.81
CA ALA A 35 -31.80 15.89 -29.78
C ALA A 35 -31.62 17.00 -30.83
N TYR A 36 -30.40 17.53 -30.96
CA TYR A 36 -30.02 18.49 -31.98
C TYR A 36 -30.30 17.95 -33.39
N ASP A 37 -29.80 16.76 -33.71
CA ASP A 37 -29.99 16.13 -35.02
C ASP A 37 -31.47 15.93 -35.36
N ARG A 38 -32.28 15.46 -34.39
CA ARG A 38 -33.73 15.30 -34.57
C ARG A 38 -34.41 16.65 -34.84
N ALA A 39 -34.00 17.71 -34.16
CA ALA A 39 -34.54 19.05 -34.35
C ALA A 39 -34.18 19.61 -35.74
N ILE A 40 -32.94 19.40 -36.19
CA ILE A 40 -32.49 19.76 -37.53
C ILE A 40 -33.31 19.03 -38.60
N ASP A 41 -33.50 17.72 -38.47
CA ASP A 41 -34.29 16.90 -39.40
C ASP A 41 -35.76 17.33 -39.45
N ALA A 42 -36.33 17.75 -38.31
CA ALA A 42 -37.67 18.30 -38.21
C ALA A 42 -37.79 19.73 -38.76
N GLY A 43 -36.66 20.43 -38.96
CA GLY A 43 -36.61 21.85 -39.31
C GLY A 43 -37.04 22.77 -38.15
N ASP A 44 -36.96 22.28 -36.92
CA ASP A 44 -37.26 23.05 -35.71
C ASP A 44 -36.01 23.78 -35.24
N ARG A 45 -35.96 25.09 -35.50
CA ARG A 45 -34.80 25.93 -35.17
C ARG A 45 -34.71 26.30 -33.70
N GLU A 46 -35.83 26.31 -33.00
CA GLU A 46 -35.85 26.68 -31.58
C GLU A 46 -35.30 25.50 -30.77
N ALA A 47 -35.82 24.29 -31.02
CA ALA A 47 -35.30 23.08 -30.40
C ALA A 47 -33.83 22.79 -30.75
N ALA A 48 -33.39 23.07 -31.98
CA ALA A 48 -31.99 22.92 -32.36
C ALA A 48 -31.07 23.95 -31.67
N ALA A 49 -31.57 25.15 -31.37
CA ALA A 49 -30.79 26.13 -30.63
C ALA A 49 -30.68 25.76 -29.15
N GLU A 50 -31.78 25.31 -28.53
CA GLU A 50 -31.76 24.81 -27.14
C GLU A 50 -30.82 23.61 -26.97
N ALA A 51 -30.86 22.65 -27.90
CA ALA A 51 -29.95 21.50 -27.85
C ALA A 51 -28.49 21.89 -28.05
N ALA A 52 -28.20 22.90 -28.89
CA ALA A 52 -26.84 23.40 -29.06
C ALA A 52 -26.33 24.13 -27.81
N GLU A 53 -27.17 24.95 -27.16
CA GLU A 53 -26.80 25.59 -25.89
C GLU A 53 -26.52 24.55 -24.81
N ALA A 54 -27.32 23.46 -24.73
CA ALA A 54 -27.06 22.37 -23.80
C ALA A 54 -25.74 21.64 -24.09
N ILE A 55 -25.40 21.42 -25.37
CA ILE A 55 -24.10 20.84 -25.76
C ILE A 55 -22.96 21.74 -25.30
N ASP A 56 -23.04 23.05 -25.58
CA ASP A 56 -22.01 24.01 -25.18
C ASP A 56 -21.82 24.02 -23.64
N GLU A 57 -22.92 23.96 -22.87
CA GLU A 57 -22.86 23.88 -21.39
C GLU A 57 -22.19 22.58 -20.90
N ILE A 58 -22.51 21.42 -21.51
CA ILE A 58 -21.91 20.13 -21.14
C ILE A 58 -20.42 20.10 -21.51
N GLU A 59 -20.03 20.66 -22.66
CA GLU A 59 -18.62 20.76 -23.04
C GLU A 59 -17.82 21.63 -22.06
N GLU A 60 -18.40 22.74 -21.55
CA GLU A 60 -17.77 23.54 -20.50
C GLU A 60 -17.61 22.76 -19.18
N GLU A 61 -18.61 21.96 -18.77
CA GLU A 61 -18.53 21.13 -17.57
C GLU A 61 -17.49 19.99 -17.71
N LEU A 62 -17.37 19.38 -18.90
CA LEU A 62 -16.34 18.37 -19.18
C LEU A 62 -14.93 18.97 -19.08
N GLU A 63 -14.70 20.18 -19.61
CA GLU A 63 -13.42 20.87 -19.45
C GLU A 63 -13.09 21.14 -17.97
N GLU A 64 -14.08 21.50 -17.14
CA GLU A 64 -13.89 21.71 -15.70
C GLU A 64 -13.52 20.41 -14.98
N ILE A 65 -14.16 19.28 -15.31
CA ILE A 65 -13.80 17.97 -14.74
C ILE A 65 -12.37 17.57 -15.12
N GLU A 66 -11.95 17.81 -16.37
CA GLU A 66 -10.58 17.54 -16.80
C GLU A 66 -9.55 18.36 -16.01
N GLU A 67 -9.82 19.65 -15.74
CA GLU A 67 -8.96 20.50 -14.91
C GLU A 67 -8.88 19.99 -13.47
N ILE A 68 -10.01 19.61 -12.87
CA ILE A 68 -10.06 19.06 -11.51
C ILE A 68 -9.29 17.74 -11.44
N ALA A 69 -9.43 16.86 -12.44
CA ALA A 69 -8.72 15.59 -12.48
C ALA A 69 -7.20 15.78 -12.58
N GLU A 70 -6.72 16.80 -13.30
CA GLU A 70 -5.31 17.16 -13.35
C GLU A 70 -4.83 17.64 -11.97
N GLU A 71 -5.56 18.55 -11.32
CA GLU A 71 -5.23 19.04 -9.98
C GLU A 71 -5.17 17.91 -8.93
N VAL A 72 -6.19 17.05 -8.90
CA VAL A 72 -6.24 15.88 -7.98
C VAL A 72 -5.06 14.94 -8.24
N GLY A 73 -4.71 14.70 -9.50
CA GLY A 73 -3.56 13.87 -9.86
C GLY A 73 -2.23 14.43 -9.36
N GLU A 74 -2.01 15.74 -9.51
CA GLU A 74 -0.81 16.40 -9.01
C GLU A 74 -0.74 16.36 -7.47
N GLU A 75 -1.83 16.66 -6.76
CA GLU A 75 -1.86 16.61 -5.29
C GLU A 75 -1.61 15.19 -4.75
N CYS A 76 -2.15 14.18 -5.41
CA CYS A 76 -1.93 12.77 -5.07
C CYS A 76 -0.47 12.34 -5.28
N GLU A 77 0.15 12.73 -6.40
CA GLU A 77 1.56 12.43 -6.66
C GLU A 77 2.47 13.10 -5.61
N GLU A 78 2.24 14.39 -5.31
CA GLU A 78 3.01 15.13 -4.30
C GLU A 78 2.88 14.49 -2.91
N ALA A 79 1.67 14.10 -2.50
CA ALA A 79 1.44 13.46 -1.20
C ALA A 79 2.16 12.11 -1.06
N ILE A 80 2.21 11.32 -2.14
CA ILE A 80 2.91 10.03 -2.16
C ILE A 80 4.44 10.26 -2.10
N GLU A 81 4.96 11.23 -2.86
CA GLU A 81 6.38 11.58 -2.84
C GLU A 81 6.84 12.04 -1.44
N GLU A 82 6.10 12.95 -0.80
CA GLU A 82 6.42 13.40 0.56
C GLU A 82 6.46 12.25 1.56
N LEU A 83 5.56 11.27 1.40
CA LEU A 83 5.48 10.13 2.29
C LEU A 83 6.63 9.13 2.07
N ASP A 84 7.04 8.91 0.81
CA ASP A 84 8.21 8.09 0.47
C ASP A 84 9.50 8.71 1.02
N GLU A 85 9.68 10.02 0.86
CA GLU A 85 10.82 10.76 1.43
C GLU A 85 10.87 10.62 2.96
N ALA A 86 9.75 10.85 3.65
CA ALA A 86 9.67 10.72 5.10
C ALA A 86 9.96 9.29 5.59
N TRP A 87 9.55 8.27 4.82
CA TRP A 87 9.86 6.88 5.14
C TRP A 87 11.35 6.58 4.94
N GLY A 88 11.95 7.10 3.87
CA GLY A 88 13.39 6.98 3.61
C GLY A 88 14.24 7.58 4.73
N GLU A 89 13.89 8.77 5.23
CA GLU A 89 14.57 9.38 6.39
C GLU A 89 14.49 8.50 7.64
N VAL A 90 13.32 7.90 7.91
CA VAL A 90 13.14 6.99 9.05
C VAL A 90 13.96 5.71 8.89
N GLU A 91 14.05 5.17 7.67
CA GLU A 91 14.84 3.98 7.37
C GLU A 91 16.33 4.24 7.62
N GLU A 92 16.87 5.37 7.12
CA GLU A 92 18.27 5.78 7.34
C GLU A 92 18.59 5.94 8.84
N GLU A 93 17.76 6.68 9.59
CA GLU A 93 17.97 6.86 11.03
C GLU A 93 17.87 5.53 11.82
N CYS A 94 17.02 4.60 11.38
CA CYS A 94 16.98 3.26 11.97
C CYS A 94 18.25 2.46 11.68
N GLU A 95 18.76 2.50 10.45
CA GLU A 95 20.01 1.84 10.07
C GLU A 95 21.19 2.37 10.90
N GLU A 96 21.33 3.70 11.03
CA GLU A 96 22.38 4.32 11.86
C GLU A 96 22.28 3.87 13.33
N LEU A 97 21.07 3.82 13.90
CA LEU A 97 20.86 3.35 15.27
C LEU A 97 21.20 1.86 15.43
N PHE A 98 20.89 1.02 14.44
CA PHE A 98 21.27 -0.39 14.49
C PHE A 98 22.77 -0.58 14.40
N GLU A 99 23.47 0.19 13.57
CA GLU A 99 24.94 0.19 13.49
C GLU A 99 25.57 0.62 14.83
N GLU A 100 25.06 1.69 15.47
CA GLU A 100 25.54 2.14 16.78
C GLU A 100 25.34 1.08 17.87
N ILE A 101 24.18 0.40 17.87
CA ILE A 101 23.90 -0.70 18.81
C ILE A 101 24.82 -1.89 18.54
N GLU A 102 25.10 -2.23 17.29
CA GLU A 102 25.99 -3.32 16.92
C GLU A 102 27.43 -3.04 17.39
N GLU A 103 27.94 -1.82 17.16
CA GLU A 103 29.25 -1.36 17.64
C GLU A 103 29.34 -1.41 19.18
N GLU A 104 28.36 -0.84 19.91
CA GLU A 104 28.36 -0.90 21.38
C GLU A 104 28.28 -2.35 21.91
N CYS A 105 27.57 -3.24 21.21
CA CYS A 105 27.53 -4.64 21.57
C CYS A 105 28.90 -5.28 21.37
N GLU A 106 29.54 -5.11 20.20
CA GLU A 106 30.88 -5.65 19.92
C GLU A 106 31.90 -5.20 20.98
N ASP A 107 31.94 -3.91 21.32
CA ASP A 107 32.81 -3.37 22.38
C ASP A 107 32.57 -4.06 23.73
N MET A 108 31.32 -4.32 24.09
CA MET A 108 30.96 -5.01 25.34
C MET A 108 31.41 -6.48 25.35
N TRP A 109 31.29 -7.18 24.23
CA TRP A 109 31.77 -8.57 24.09
C TRP A 109 33.30 -8.65 24.03
N GLU A 110 33.99 -7.62 23.57
CA GLU A 110 35.47 -7.55 23.58
C GLU A 110 36.05 -7.21 24.97
N ASP A 111 35.34 -6.42 25.79
CA ASP A 111 35.74 -6.10 27.18
C ASP A 111 35.40 -7.23 28.18
N GLU A 112 34.37 -8.03 27.92
CA GLU A 112 34.12 -9.31 28.61
C GLU A 112 34.96 -10.43 27.96
N ASP A 113 36.26 -10.44 28.29
CA ASP A 113 37.09 -11.65 28.34
C ASP A 113 36.35 -12.64 29.26
N TRP A 114 35.41 -13.39 28.68
CA TRP A 114 34.70 -14.46 29.33
C TRP A 114 35.78 -15.39 29.85
N ASP A 115 36.05 -15.26 31.14
CA ASP A 115 36.88 -16.12 31.97
C ASP A 115 36.39 -17.55 31.71
N GLU A 116 36.98 -18.19 30.69
CA GLU A 116 36.77 -19.57 30.26
C GLU A 116 37.44 -20.51 31.29
N GLY A 117 37.30 -20.17 32.57
CA GLY A 117 38.19 -20.51 33.65
C GLY A 117 37.48 -20.80 34.97
N ASP A 118 36.17 -21.05 34.98
CA ASP A 118 35.51 -21.61 36.17
C ASP A 118 34.31 -22.52 35.82
N ARG A 119 34.44 -23.30 34.76
CA ARG A 119 33.70 -24.58 34.68
C ARG A 119 34.47 -25.59 35.52
N GLU A 120 34.36 -25.46 36.85
CA GLU A 120 34.87 -26.46 37.80
C GLU A 120 34.48 -27.85 37.30
N GLU A 121 35.47 -28.65 36.96
CA GLU A 121 35.35 -30.10 36.83
C GLU A 121 34.91 -30.63 38.18
N GLY A 122 33.59 -30.64 38.39
CA GLY A 122 32.99 -31.35 39.49
C GLY A 122 33.34 -32.83 39.34
N ASP A 123 34.30 -33.26 40.16
CA ASP A 123 34.60 -34.65 40.51
C ASP A 123 33.27 -35.44 40.62
N ARG A 124 32.87 -36.09 39.53
CA ARG A 124 31.88 -37.15 39.58
C ARG A 124 32.63 -38.40 40.04
N GLU A 125 32.61 -38.60 41.36
CA GLU A 125 32.95 -39.87 41.99
C GLU A 125 32.31 -41.03 41.21
N GLU A 126 33.16 -41.99 40.84
CA GLU A 126 32.78 -43.30 40.34
C GLU A 126 31.88 -43.98 41.37
N GLY A 127 30.58 -43.95 41.10
CA GLY A 127 29.58 -44.72 41.80
C GLY A 127 29.08 -45.83 40.89
N ASP A 128 29.67 -47.01 41.03
CA ASP A 128 29.15 -48.27 40.51
C ASP A 128 27.62 -48.34 40.67
N ARG A 129 26.89 -48.40 39.55
CA ARG A 129 25.56 -49.01 39.55
C ARG A 129 25.37 -49.82 38.29
N GLU A 130 25.25 -51.10 38.58
CA GLU A 130 25.02 -52.23 37.70
C GLU A 130 23.85 -52.00 36.73
N GLU A 131 24.09 -52.49 35.53
CA GLU A 131 23.17 -53.01 34.51
C GLU A 131 21.70 -53.09 34.92
N ASP A 132 20.80 -52.55 34.09
CA ASP A 132 19.62 -53.32 33.73
C ASP A 132 19.03 -52.86 32.40
N ASP A 133 18.82 -53.88 31.57
CA ASP A 133 18.20 -53.91 30.26
C ASP A 133 16.85 -53.17 30.19
N ARG A 134 16.58 -52.55 29.02
CA ARG A 134 15.36 -52.74 28.20
C ARG A 134 15.35 -51.73 27.05
N GLU A 135 15.58 -52.19 25.84
CA GLU A 135 14.56 -52.67 24.89
C GLU A 135 13.99 -51.52 24.05
N GLU A 136 14.22 -51.69 22.76
CA GLU A 136 13.71 -50.98 21.59
C GLU A 136 12.21 -50.70 21.68
N ASP A 137 11.75 -49.56 21.17
CA ASP A 137 10.47 -49.54 20.45
C ASP A 137 10.43 -48.33 19.49
N ASP A 138 10.42 -48.69 18.21
CA ASP A 138 10.04 -47.89 17.05
C ASP A 138 8.68 -47.21 17.21
N ARG A 139 8.53 -46.04 16.59
CA ARG A 139 7.33 -45.50 15.90
C ARG A 139 7.69 -44.11 15.41
N GLU A 140 8.02 -43.89 14.13
CA GLU A 140 7.17 -44.00 12.94
C GLU A 140 5.77 -43.37 13.10
N GLU A 141 5.58 -42.31 12.32
CA GLU A 141 4.33 -41.82 11.71
C GLU A 141 3.32 -41.20 12.71
N ASP A 142 2.55 -40.17 12.38
CA ASP A 142 1.74 -40.04 11.18
C ASP A 142 1.01 -38.67 11.19
N ASP A 143 0.51 -38.33 10.03
CA ASP A 143 -0.28 -37.16 9.64
C ASP A 143 -1.60 -36.95 10.41
N ARG A 144 -2.05 -35.69 10.46
CA ARG A 144 -3.45 -35.22 10.29
C ARG A 144 -3.48 -33.70 10.58
N GLU A 145 -3.69 -32.81 9.62
CA GLU A 145 -4.95 -32.57 8.88
C GLU A 145 -6.20 -32.71 9.76
N GLU A 146 -6.64 -31.59 10.33
CA GLU A 146 -7.95 -30.94 10.05
C GLU A 146 -8.01 -29.54 10.68
#